data_AF-A0A6G1YPW8-F1
#
_entry.id   AF-A0A6G1YPW8-F1
#
_cell.length_a   1.000
_cell.length_b   1.000
_cell.length_c   1.000
_cell.angle_alpha   90.00
_cell.angle_beta   90.00
_cell.angle_gamma   90.00
#
_symmetry.space_group_name_H-M   'P 1'
#
loop_
_entity.id
_entity.type
_entity.pdbx_description
1 polymer ?
#
loop_
_entity_poly.entity_id
_entity_poly.type
_entity_poly.pdbx_seq_one_letter_code
_entity_poly.pdbx_strand_id
1 'polypeptide(L)'
;MSTTNQSMQLPIDECEEWIWDTLDCTKDCGFEYIKDGNKEFLIFNTNDFFADAKALEKIRKTTGMELVQMSTHNGYTQLWFGRYMLQKDIKFRKI
;
A
#
# COMPACT_ATOMS: atom_id res chain seq x y z
N MET A 1 3.34 22.69 -22.67
CA MET A 1 3.24 21.22 -22.55
C MET A 1 4.45 20.75 -21.77
N SER A 2 4.27 20.41 -20.50
CA SER A 2 5.35 20.00 -19.60
C SER A 2 5.09 18.54 -19.22
N THR A 3 5.78 17.61 -19.87
CA THR A 3 5.75 16.18 -19.56
C THR A 3 6.53 15.95 -18.29
N THR A 4 5.85 16.08 -17.15
CA THR A 4 6.39 15.65 -15.86
C THR A 4 6.19 14.14 -15.79
N ASN A 5 7.26 13.37 -16.02
CA ASN A 5 7.34 11.97 -15.55
C ASN A 5 7.33 11.99 -14.02
N GLN A 6 6.16 12.24 -13.43
CA GLN A 6 5.90 11.87 -12.06
C GLN A 6 5.80 10.36 -12.09
N SER A 7 6.69 9.68 -11.37
CA SER A 7 6.41 8.35 -10.85
C SER A 7 5.07 8.46 -10.10
N MET A 8 3.98 8.16 -10.81
CA MET A 8 2.59 8.25 -10.36
C MET A 8 2.36 7.17 -9.31
N GLN A 9 2.87 7.37 -8.11
CA GLN A 9 2.40 6.61 -6.96
C GLN A 9 0.93 7.00 -6.76
N LEU A 10 0.05 6.00 -6.78
CA LEU A 10 -1.37 6.22 -6.56
C LEU A 10 -1.58 6.93 -5.21
N PRO A 11 -2.52 7.87 -5.11
CA PRO A 11 -2.94 8.43 -3.83
C PRO A 11 -3.45 7.31 -2.92
N ILE A 12 -3.44 7.58 -1.62
CA ILE A 12 -3.72 6.55 -0.61
C ILE A 12 -5.14 6.03 -0.69
N ASP A 13 -6.13 6.90 -0.94
CA ASP A 13 -7.52 6.49 -1.19
C ASP A 13 -7.63 5.49 -2.35
N GLU A 14 -6.94 5.74 -3.47
CA GLU A 14 -6.94 4.77 -4.58
C GLU A 14 -6.20 3.48 -4.21
N CYS A 15 -5.11 3.55 -3.44
CA CYS A 15 -4.40 2.36 -2.99
C CYS A 15 -5.28 1.48 -2.10
N GLU A 16 -6.05 2.10 -1.21
CA GLU A 16 -7.01 1.43 -0.34
C GLU A 16 -8.07 0.69 -1.14
N GLU A 17 -8.71 1.35 -2.12
CA GLU A 17 -9.71 0.70 -2.97
C GLU A 17 -9.14 -0.49 -3.74
N TRP A 18 -7.94 -0.36 -4.30
CA TRP A 18 -7.28 -1.45 -5.03
C TRP A 18 -6.94 -2.64 -4.13
N ILE A 19 -6.53 -2.38 -2.88
CA ILE A 19 -6.20 -3.41 -1.91
C ILE A 19 -7.48 -4.13 -1.47
N TRP A 20 -8.55 -3.41 -1.16
CA TRP A 20 -9.84 -4.03 -0.84
C TRP A 20 -10.41 -4.85 -1.99
N ASP A 21 -10.41 -4.31 -3.20
CA ASP A 21 -10.84 -5.01 -4.43
C ASP A 21 -10.05 -6.31 -4.61
N THR A 22 -8.74 -6.26 -4.40
CA THR A 22 -7.87 -7.41 -4.65
C THR A 22 -7.94 -8.46 -3.55
N LEU A 23 -8.21 -8.07 -2.31
CA LEU A 23 -8.36 -8.97 -1.16
C LEU A 23 -9.75 -9.61 -1.08
N ASP A 24 -10.67 -9.22 -1.97
CA ASP A 24 -12.08 -9.65 -2.01
C ASP A 24 -12.77 -9.51 -0.65
N CYS A 25 -12.35 -8.50 0.13
CA CYS A 25 -12.83 -8.34 1.49
C CYS A 25 -13.96 -7.29 1.53
N THR A 26 -14.91 -7.48 2.45
CA THR A 26 -16.02 -6.56 2.64
C THR A 26 -15.51 -5.24 3.19
N LYS A 27 -15.83 -4.13 2.51
CA LYS A 27 -15.48 -2.73 2.86
C LYS A 27 -15.99 -2.27 4.26
N ASP A 28 -16.63 -3.15 5.03
CA ASP A 28 -17.04 -2.91 6.42
C ASP A 28 -15.83 -2.96 7.38
N CYS A 29 -14.73 -3.55 6.92
CA CYS A 29 -13.47 -3.59 7.64
C CYS A 29 -12.76 -2.22 7.54
N GLY A 30 -12.49 -1.57 8.67
CA GLY A 30 -11.78 -0.29 8.70
C GLY A 30 -10.31 -0.42 8.28
N PHE A 31 -9.74 0.67 7.78
CA PHE A 31 -8.30 0.79 7.53
C PHE A 31 -7.69 1.96 8.29
N GLU A 32 -6.40 1.89 8.55
CA GLU A 32 -5.61 2.94 9.18
C GLU A 32 -4.43 3.31 8.28
N TYR A 33 -4.21 4.60 8.09
CA TYR A 33 -3.07 5.12 7.35
C TYR A 33 -2.03 5.71 8.31
N ILE A 34 -0.79 5.24 8.20
CA ILE A 34 0.33 5.74 8.98
C ILE A 34 1.42 6.22 8.03
N LYS A 35 1.86 7.45 8.22
CA LYS A 35 3.03 8.02 7.53
C LYS A 35 4.15 8.27 8.53
N ASP A 36 5.27 7.61 8.32
CA ASP A 36 6.49 7.80 9.10
C ASP A 36 7.64 8.24 8.18
N GLY A 37 7.89 9.55 8.14
CA GLY A 37 8.92 10.13 7.28
C GLY A 37 8.72 9.82 5.79
N ASN A 38 9.60 8.99 5.22
CA ASN A 38 9.57 8.54 3.83
C ASN A 38 8.90 7.16 3.67
N LYS A 39 8.23 6.64 4.69
CA LYS A 39 7.50 5.38 4.66
C LYS A 39 6.01 5.64 4.86
N GLU A 40 5.21 4.92 4.10
CA GLU A 40 3.76 4.95 4.21
C GLU A 40 3.26 3.55 4.43
N PHE A 41 2.36 3.40 5.39
CA PHE A 41 1.75 2.15 5.79
C PHE A 41 0.24 2.27 5.73
N LEU A 42 -0.39 1.24 5.19
CA LEU A 42 -1.83 1.00 5.26
C LEU A 42 -2.06 -0.28 6.06
N ILE A 43 -2.81 -0.15 7.15
CA ILE A 43 -3.15 -1.25 8.03
C ILE A 43 -4.62 -1.57 7.81
N PHE A 44 -4.90 -2.79 7.35
CA PHE A 44 -6.26 -3.26 7.09
C PHE A 44 -6.65 -4.25 8.17
N ASN A 45 -7.77 -3.99 8.85
CA ASN A 45 -8.29 -4.86 9.89
C ASN A 45 -9.39 -5.74 9.30
N THR A 46 -9.09 -6.99 8.95
CA THR A 46 -10.01 -7.93 8.29
C THR A 46 -10.08 -9.28 8.99
N ASN A 47 -11.27 -9.88 9.00
CA ASN A 47 -11.51 -11.21 9.58
C ASN A 47 -11.63 -12.31 8.53
N ASP A 48 -11.81 -11.92 7.26
CA ASP A 48 -12.02 -12.81 6.13
C ASP A 48 -11.41 -12.14 4.90
N PHE A 49 -10.27 -12.65 4.43
CA PHE A 49 -9.53 -12.09 3.31
C PHE A 49 -8.91 -13.18 2.44
N PHE A 50 -8.84 -12.91 1.14
CA PHE A 50 -8.16 -13.77 0.18
C PHE A 50 -6.83 -13.15 -0.27
N ALA A 51 -5.74 -13.44 0.45
CA ALA A 51 -4.40 -12.98 0.09
C ALA A 51 -3.54 -14.12 -0.48
N ASP A 52 -3.79 -14.50 -1.73
CA ASP A 52 -2.87 -15.37 -2.47
C ASP A 52 -1.65 -14.59 -2.97
N ALA A 53 -0.54 -15.28 -3.27
CA ALA A 53 0.67 -14.66 -3.82
C ALA A 53 0.39 -13.82 -5.09
N LYS A 54 -0.57 -14.23 -5.93
CA LYS A 54 -0.99 -13.45 -7.11
C LYS A 54 -1.68 -12.14 -6.74
N ALA A 55 -2.52 -12.16 -5.70
CA ALA A 55 -3.22 -10.98 -5.20
C ALA A 55 -2.22 -9.95 -4.64
N LEU A 56 -1.26 -10.42 -3.84
CA LEU A 56 -0.18 -9.58 -3.31
C LEU A 56 0.71 -9.00 -4.40
N GLU A 57 1.03 -9.79 -5.44
CA GLU A 57 1.80 -9.28 -6.59
C GLU A 57 1.02 -8.21 -7.37
N LYS A 58 -0.30 -8.40 -7.56
CA LYS A 58 -1.17 -7.40 -8.21
C LYS A 58 -1.19 -6.10 -7.40
N ILE A 59 -1.39 -6.17 -6.09
CA ILE A 59 -1.34 -5.01 -5.18
C ILE A 59 0.00 -4.27 -5.32
N ARG A 60 1.11 -5.00 -5.27
CA ARG A 60 2.46 -4.42 -5.40
C ARG A 60 2.67 -3.74 -6.74
N LYS A 61 2.21 -4.34 -7.84
CA LYS A 61 2.34 -3.76 -9.18
C LYS A 61 1.48 -2.52 -9.38
N THR A 62 0.27 -2.50 -8.81
CA THR A 62 -0.68 -1.39 -8.97
C THR A 62 -0.38 -0.22 -8.04
N THR A 63 -0.20 -0.50 -6.74
CA THR A 63 -0.10 0.53 -5.69
C THR A 63 1.33 0.87 -5.28
N GLY A 64 2.28 -0.01 -5.63
CA GLY A 64 3.65 0.04 -5.12
C GLY A 64 3.79 -0.38 -3.65
N MET A 65 2.70 -0.82 -3.00
CA MET A 65 2.72 -1.30 -1.61
C MET A 65 2.97 -2.81 -1.55
N GLU A 66 3.79 -3.23 -0.60
CA GLU A 66 3.99 -4.65 -0.30
C GLU A 66 3.44 -4.99 1.08
N LEU A 67 2.98 -6.22 1.25
CA LEU A 67 2.60 -6.74 2.56
C LEU A 67 3.88 -6.92 3.39
N VAL A 68 4.07 -6.08 4.40
CA VAL A 68 5.24 -6.10 5.29
C VAL A 68 5.01 -6.93 6.55
N GLN A 69 3.77 -7.02 7.02
CA GLN A 69 3.42 -7.79 8.22
C GLN A 69 1.96 -8.25 8.15
N MET A 70 1.71 -9.41 8.75
CA MET A 70 0.39 -9.93 9.07
C MET A 70 0.35 -10.30 10.55
N SER A 71 -0.65 -9.83 11.27
CA SER A 71 -0.84 -10.12 12.70
C SER A 71 -2.27 -10.56 12.94
N THR A 72 -2.48 -11.76 13.47
CA THR A 72 -3.82 -12.28 13.77
C THR A 72 -4.00 -12.41 15.28
N HIS A 73 -4.95 -11.68 15.83
CA HIS A 73 -5.29 -11.69 17.25
C HIS A 73 -6.79 -11.85 17.44
N ASN A 74 -7.19 -12.88 18.18
CA ASN A 74 -8.58 -13.10 18.63
C ASN A 74 -9.63 -13.15 17.50
N GLY A 75 -9.27 -13.68 16.32
CA GLY A 75 -10.13 -13.75 15.14
C GLY A 75 -10.08 -12.54 14.22
N TYR A 76 -9.31 -11.51 14.59
CA TYR A 76 -9.06 -10.33 13.75
C TYR A 76 -7.65 -10.39 13.16
N THR A 77 -7.53 -10.20 11.85
CA THR A 77 -6.24 -10.14 11.15
C THR A 77 -5.95 -8.72 10.69
N GLN A 78 -4.77 -8.23 11.05
CA GLN A 78 -4.24 -6.96 10.60
C GLN A 78 -3.24 -7.21 9.48
N LEU A 79 -3.47 -6.62 8.31
CA LEU A 79 -2.57 -6.65 7.17
C LEU A 79 -1.88 -5.31 7.03
N TRP A 80 -0.56 -5.31 7.10
CA TRP A 80 0.24 -4.11 7.04
C TRP A 80 0.88 -4.03 5.66
N PHE A 81 0.45 -3.07 4.86
CA PHE A 81 1.00 -2.78 3.55
C PHE A 81 1.89 -1.56 3.62
N GLY A 82 3.18 -1.72 3.30
CA GLY A 82 4.17 -0.64 3.36
C GLY A 82 4.67 -0.25 1.97
N ARG A 83 4.96 1.03 1.78
CA ARG A 83 5.75 1.52 0.65
C ARG A 83 6.73 2.61 1.06
N TYR A 84 7.84 2.69 0.34
CA TYR A 84 8.77 3.81 0.43
C TYR A 84 8.31 4.91 -0.53
N MET A 85 8.16 6.12 0.00
CA MET A 85 8.12 7.31 -0.82
C MET A 85 9.54 7.60 -1.29
N LEU A 86 9.75 7.55 -2.60
CA LEU A 86 10.98 8.05 -3.20
C LEU A 86 11.05 9.55 -2.89
N GLN A 87 11.83 9.92 -1.89
CA GLN A 87 12.32 11.29 -1.82
C GLN A 87 13.08 11.52 -3.12
N LYS A 88 12.67 12.53 -3.89
CA LYS A 88 13.42 12.97 -5.06
C LYS A 88 14.84 13.25 -4.59
N ASP A 89 15.75 12.32 -4.83
CA ASP A 89 17.17 12.54 -4.65
C ASP A 89 17.52 13.75 -5.52
N ILE A 90 17.80 14.85 -4.85
CA ILE A 90 18.25 16.09 -5.46
C ILE A 90 19.49 15.71 -6.26
N LYS A 91 19.41 15.84 -7.59
CA LYS A 91 20.49 15.52 -8.52
C LYS A 91 21.82 16.03 -7.97
N PHE A 92 22.74 15.12 -7.62
CA PHE A 92 24.14 15.47 -7.45
C PHE A 92 24.67 15.94 -8.80
N ARG A 93 24.72 17.27 -8.97
CA ARG A 93 25.41 17.92 -10.07
C ARG A 93 26.90 17.72 -9.81
N LYS A 94 27.49 16.71 -10.45
CA LYS A 94 28.94 16.54 -10.47
C LYS A 94 29.51 17.69 -11.31
N ILE A 95 30.19 18.60 -10.63
CA ILE A 95 31.03 19.68 -11.18
C ILE A 95 32.24 19.08 -11.88
#